data_AF-A0A822DTJ2-F1
#
_entry.id   AF-A0A822DTJ2-F1
#
_cell.length_a   1.000
_cell.length_b   1.000
_cell.length_c   1.000
_cell.angle_alpha   90.00
_cell.angle_beta   90.00
_cell.angle_gamma   90.00
#
_symmetry.space_group_name_H-M   'P 1'
#
loop_
_entity.id
_entity.type
_entity.pdbx_description
1 polymer ?
#
loop_
_entity_poly.entity_id
_entity_poly.type
_entity_poly.pdbx_seq_one_letter_code
_entity_poly.pdbx_strand_id
1 'polypeptide(L)'
;MISTLITIVFCFILNFLFSQVKTDTCDTYNHPRLGLGQCIDQNQCPNSLYMSDLCESHPSNIKCCFSLNGTINEEFRAVWIATVDNIDWPSSKTASPTQQQTELIHILNTIQLLNMNVVIFHVRPAGDAFYSSSTV
;
A
#
# COMPACT_ATOMS: atom_id res chain seq x y z
N MET A 1 42.79 11.73 45.37
CA MET A 1 43.14 11.06 44.11
C MET A 1 42.18 9.91 43.76
N ILE A 2 41.77 9.06 44.72
CA ILE A 2 40.84 7.93 44.48
C ILE A 2 39.40 8.39 44.15
N SER A 3 38.89 9.44 44.82
CA SER A 3 37.52 9.96 44.60
C SER A 3 37.29 10.48 43.18
N THR A 4 38.25 11.18 42.59
CA THR A 4 38.15 11.72 41.22
C THR A 4 38.13 10.61 40.16
N LEU A 5 38.87 9.52 40.40
CA LEU A 5 38.93 8.37 39.50
C LEU A 5 37.62 7.58 39.50
N ILE A 6 37.00 7.41 40.66
CA ILE A 6 35.69 6.73 40.80
C ILE A 6 34.60 7.49 40.05
N THR A 7 34.56 8.83 40.16
CA THR A 7 33.57 9.65 39.46
C THR A 7 33.71 9.57 37.95
N ILE A 8 34.94 9.57 37.42
CA ILE A 8 35.20 9.46 35.98
C ILE A 8 34.79 8.08 35.47
N VAL A 9 35.18 7.00 36.15
CA VAL A 9 34.81 5.62 35.76
C VAL A 9 33.30 5.43 35.81
N PHE A 10 32.63 5.94 36.86
CA PHE A 10 31.17 5.87 36.96
C PHE A 10 30.49 6.66 35.83
N CYS A 11 31.00 7.84 35.47
CA CYS A 11 30.46 8.64 34.38
C CYS A 11 30.65 7.98 33.01
N PHE A 12 31.80 7.33 32.77
CA PHE A 12 32.04 6.57 31.53
C PHE A 12 31.12 5.34 31.44
N ILE A 13 30.95 4.59 32.53
CA ILE A 13 30.04 3.43 32.57
C ILE A 13 28.60 3.87 32.34
N LEU A 14 28.16 4.96 32.98
CA LEU A 14 26.80 5.48 32.82
C LEU A 14 26.53 5.94 31.38
N ASN A 15 27.45 6.72 30.77
CA ASN A 15 27.33 7.15 29.38
C ASN A 15 27.38 5.97 28.39
N PHE A 16 28.21 4.95 28.64
CA PHE A 16 28.29 3.77 27.79
C PHE A 16 27.01 2.93 27.84
N LEU A 17 26.39 2.80 29.02
CA LEU A 17 25.12 2.10 29.18
C LEU A 17 23.94 2.83 28.53
N PHE A 18 23.91 4.17 28.58
CA PHE A 18 22.85 4.95 27.92
C PHE A 18 22.94 4.91 26.39
N SER A 19 24.13 4.82 25.80
CA SER A 19 24.32 4.75 24.34
C SER A 19 23.85 3.44 23.68
N GLN A 20 23.39 2.44 24.45
CA GLN A 20 22.93 1.15 23.91
C GLN A 20 21.41 0.96 23.93
N VAL A 21 20.63 1.97 24.33
CA VAL A 21 19.16 1.87 24.30
C VAL A 21 18.68 2.01 22.86
N LYS A 22 18.48 0.88 22.18
CA LYS A 22 17.82 0.81 20.88
C LYS A 22 16.32 1.03 21.08
N THR A 23 15.76 2.02 20.40
CA THR A 23 14.33 2.35 20.49
C THR A 23 13.61 1.81 19.27
N ASP A 24 12.48 1.16 19.50
CA ASP A 24 11.59 0.77 18.40
C ASP A 24 10.83 2.01 17.91
N THR A 25 10.65 2.08 16.60
CA THR A 25 9.93 3.17 15.93
C THR A 25 8.74 2.65 15.12
N CYS A 26 8.48 1.34 15.16
CA CYS A 26 7.40 0.69 14.41
C CYS A 26 5.99 1.18 14.78
N ASP A 27 5.78 1.52 16.05
CA ASP A 27 4.52 2.01 16.60
C ASP A 27 4.23 3.48 16.28
N THR A 28 5.27 4.26 15.99
CA THR A 28 5.19 5.70 15.68
C THR A 28 5.39 6.00 14.19
N TYR A 29 5.99 5.09 13.44
CA TYR A 29 6.15 5.22 11.99
C TYR A 29 4.82 4.93 11.27
N ASN A 30 4.24 5.97 10.65
CA ASN A 30 3.06 5.84 9.82
C ASN A 30 3.46 5.55 8.36
N HIS A 31 3.32 4.31 7.92
CA HIS A 31 3.61 3.91 6.56
C HIS A 31 2.59 4.54 5.59
N PRO A 32 3.01 5.16 4.47
CA PRO A 32 2.13 5.94 3.59
C PRO A 32 0.87 5.19 3.09
N ARG A 33 0.96 3.87 2.92
CA ARG A 33 -0.13 3.02 2.42
C ARG A 33 -0.73 2.08 3.45
N LEU A 34 0.05 1.72 4.47
CA LEU A 34 -0.25 0.58 5.34
C LEU A 34 -0.52 1.00 6.78
N GLY A 35 -0.37 2.30 7.08
CA GLY A 35 -0.65 2.84 8.41
C GLY A 35 0.43 2.47 9.43
N LEU A 36 0.00 2.34 10.69
CA LEU A 36 0.86 1.97 11.80
C LEU A 36 1.14 0.47 11.80
N GLY A 37 2.37 0.11 12.15
CA GLY A 37 2.82 -1.27 12.26
C GLY A 37 2.91 -1.76 13.70
N GLN A 38 3.19 -3.06 13.86
CA GLN A 38 3.53 -3.67 15.14
C GLN A 38 4.73 -4.61 14.99
N CYS A 39 5.61 -4.63 15.99
CA CYS A 39 6.73 -5.56 16.03
C CYS A 39 6.23 -6.96 16.40
N ILE A 40 6.16 -7.88 15.42
CA ILE A 40 5.79 -9.29 15.62
C ILE A 40 6.71 -10.20 14.80
N ASP A 41 6.61 -11.53 14.99
CA ASP A 41 7.44 -12.48 14.26
C ASP A 41 7.15 -12.43 12.75
N GLN A 42 8.21 -12.50 11.94
CA GLN A 42 8.11 -12.42 10.48
C GLN A 42 7.14 -13.45 9.89
N ASN A 43 7.04 -14.65 10.47
CA ASN A 43 6.15 -15.70 9.99
C ASN A 43 4.67 -15.42 10.30
N GLN A 44 4.40 -14.46 11.18
CA GLN A 44 3.07 -14.04 11.60
C GLN A 44 2.61 -12.77 10.87
N CYS A 45 3.45 -12.12 10.06
CA CYS A 45 3.04 -10.96 9.28
C CYS A 45 2.01 -11.37 8.21
N PRO A 46 0.85 -10.69 8.12
CA PRO A 46 -0.10 -10.92 7.03
C PRO A 46 0.51 -10.49 5.68
N ASN A 47 0.38 -11.34 4.66
CA ASN A 47 0.84 -11.09 3.29
C ASN A 47 2.32 -10.69 3.15
N SER A 48 3.17 -11.04 4.12
CA SER A 48 4.60 -10.69 4.13
C SER A 48 4.88 -9.18 4.03
N LEU A 49 3.98 -8.33 4.54
CA LEU A 49 4.14 -6.88 4.53
C LEU A 49 4.91 -6.42 5.79
N TYR A 50 6.24 -6.31 5.70
CA TYR A 50 7.07 -5.91 6.85
C TYR A 50 8.29 -5.05 6.50
N MET A 51 8.81 -4.32 7.50
CA MET A 51 10.08 -3.58 7.44
C MET A 51 11.03 -4.04 8.56
N SER A 52 12.33 -4.13 8.24
CA SER A 52 13.34 -4.71 9.16
C SER A 52 13.92 -3.73 10.17
N ASP A 53 13.93 -2.44 9.87
CA ASP A 53 14.78 -1.46 10.56
C ASP A 53 14.01 -0.62 11.61
N LEU A 54 12.83 -1.07 12.02
CA LEU A 54 11.98 -0.33 12.96
C LEU A 54 11.79 -1.01 14.33
N CYS A 55 12.29 -2.24 14.49
CA CYS A 55 12.19 -3.04 15.71
C CYS A 55 13.59 -3.42 16.21
N GLU A 56 14.47 -2.43 16.33
CA GLU A 56 15.90 -2.65 16.64
C GLU A 56 16.15 -3.18 18.05
N SER A 57 15.19 -3.01 18.98
CA SER A 57 15.27 -3.57 20.33
C SER A 57 15.00 -5.08 20.35
N HIS A 58 14.55 -5.66 19.24
CA HIS A 58 14.10 -7.04 19.13
C HIS A 58 15.08 -7.92 18.32
N PRO A 59 15.02 -9.26 18.45
CA PRO A 59 15.82 -10.17 17.63
C PRO A 59 15.45 -10.12 16.15
N SER A 60 16.36 -10.59 15.29
CA SER A 60 16.25 -10.46 13.82
C SER A 60 15.03 -11.12 13.18
N ASN A 61 14.37 -12.05 13.87
CA ASN A 61 13.12 -12.69 13.43
C ASN A 61 11.88 -11.81 13.66
N ILE A 62 11.98 -10.75 14.46
CA ILE A 62 10.89 -9.79 14.66
C ILE A 62 11.05 -8.66 13.65
N LYS A 63 9.96 -8.36 12.96
CA LYS A 63 9.86 -7.31 11.95
C LYS A 63 8.71 -6.40 12.29
N CYS A 64 8.75 -5.17 11.77
CA CYS A 64 7.61 -4.28 11.85
C CYS A 64 6.60 -4.73 10.79
N CYS A 65 5.59 -5.50 11.20
CA CYS A 65 4.55 -5.96 10.30
C CYS A 65 3.41 -4.94 10.24
N PHE A 66 2.89 -4.71 9.04
CA PHE A 66 1.71 -3.86 8.85
C PHE A 66 0.48 -4.73 8.64
N SER A 67 -0.61 -4.37 9.30
CA SER A 67 -1.90 -5.03 9.08
C SER A 67 -2.68 -4.29 8.01
N LEU A 68 -3.17 -5.01 7.00
CA LEU A 68 -4.17 -4.49 6.05
C LEU A 68 -5.52 -4.19 6.72
N ASN A 69 -5.66 -4.43 8.03
CA ASN A 69 -6.79 -3.96 8.82
C ASN A 69 -6.72 -2.45 9.12
N GLY A 70 -5.63 -1.76 8.75
CA GLY A 70 -5.59 -0.31 8.67
C GLY A 70 -6.51 0.18 7.55
N THR A 71 -7.18 1.31 7.74
CA THR A 71 -7.89 1.98 6.65
C THR A 71 -6.88 2.27 5.54
N ILE A 72 -7.09 1.74 4.33
CA ILE A 72 -6.35 2.20 3.16
C ILE A 72 -6.64 3.69 3.05
N ASN A 73 -5.66 4.53 3.44
CA ASN A 73 -5.79 5.98 3.44
C ASN A 73 -5.53 6.57 2.04
N GLU A 74 -5.74 5.78 0.99
CA GLU A 74 -5.78 6.31 -0.37
C GLU A 74 -7.21 6.76 -0.66
N GLU A 75 -7.37 8.03 -1.00
CA GLU A 75 -8.65 8.58 -1.46
C GLU A 75 -9.16 7.77 -2.66
N PHE A 76 -10.41 7.31 -2.60
CA PHE A 76 -11.05 6.57 -3.69
C PHE A 76 -11.47 7.53 -4.80
N ARG A 77 -10.67 7.59 -5.87
CA ARG A 77 -10.89 8.45 -7.04
C ARG A 77 -11.18 7.59 -8.26
N ALA A 78 -12.46 7.30 -8.44
CA ALA A 78 -12.94 6.37 -9.46
C ALA A 78 -13.65 7.06 -10.62
N VAL A 79 -13.56 6.44 -11.80
CA VAL A 79 -14.34 6.79 -12.98
C VAL A 79 -15.15 5.57 -13.42
N TRP A 80 -16.42 5.80 -13.76
CA TRP A 80 -17.29 4.79 -14.35
C TRP A 80 -17.21 4.85 -15.87
N ILE A 81 -17.05 3.70 -16.53
CA ILE A 81 -17.12 3.57 -17.99
C ILE A 81 -18.32 2.68 -18.31
N ALA A 82 -19.41 3.31 -18.73
CA ALA A 82 -20.66 2.65 -19.06
C ALA A 82 -20.73 2.24 -20.54
N THR A 83 -21.16 1.00 -20.73
CA THR A 83 -21.29 0.37 -22.06
C THR A 83 -22.74 0.30 -22.54
N VAL A 84 -23.71 0.58 -21.66
CA VAL A 84 -25.13 0.68 -22.03
C VAL A 84 -25.30 1.81 -23.04
N ASP A 85 -25.97 1.51 -24.14
CA ASP A 85 -26.22 2.46 -25.24
C ASP A 85 -24.98 3.22 -25.74
N ASN A 86 -23.77 2.67 -25.55
CA ASN A 86 -22.52 3.28 -26.00
C ASN A 86 -22.28 4.68 -25.41
N ILE A 87 -22.80 4.97 -24.22
CA ILE A 87 -22.74 6.33 -23.65
C ILE A 87 -21.30 6.79 -23.36
N ASP A 88 -20.43 5.90 -22.88
CA ASP A 88 -19.00 6.20 -22.70
C ASP A 88 -18.13 5.41 -23.69
N TRP A 89 -18.38 4.11 -23.84
CA TRP A 89 -17.59 3.24 -24.71
C TRP A 89 -18.38 1.98 -25.14
N PRO A 90 -18.14 1.43 -26.35
CA PRO A 90 -17.35 2.01 -27.44
C PRO A 90 -18.11 3.14 -28.12
N SER A 91 -17.42 4.01 -28.87
CA SER A 91 -18.03 5.16 -29.56
C SER A 91 -19.12 4.77 -30.56
N SER A 92 -19.05 3.55 -31.09
CA SER A 92 -20.02 2.96 -32.01
C SER A 92 -20.11 1.45 -31.85
N LYS A 93 -21.33 0.92 -32.00
CA LYS A 93 -21.60 -0.54 -32.05
C LYS A 93 -20.90 -1.25 -33.21
N THR A 94 -20.53 -0.51 -34.26
CA THR A 94 -19.87 -1.05 -35.46
C THR A 94 -18.36 -0.80 -35.47
N ALA A 95 -17.80 -0.25 -34.39
CA ALA A 95 -16.36 -0.03 -34.29
C ALA A 95 -15.62 -1.38 -34.35
N SER A 96 -14.56 -1.44 -35.15
CA SER A 96 -13.69 -2.63 -35.20
C SER A 96 -13.02 -2.89 -33.84
N PRO A 97 -12.61 -4.13 -33.53
CA PRO A 97 -11.92 -4.42 -32.27
C PRO A 97 -10.69 -3.53 -32.02
N THR A 98 -9.94 -3.20 -33.08
CA THR A 98 -8.78 -2.29 -32.98
C THR A 98 -9.19 -0.87 -32.60
N GLN A 99 -10.28 -0.35 -33.17
CA GLN A 99 -10.82 0.97 -32.80
C GLN A 99 -11.28 0.97 -31.35
N GLN A 100 -12.06 -0.05 -30.94
CA GLN A 100 -12.54 -0.19 -29.57
C GLN A 100 -11.38 -0.22 -28.55
N GLN A 101 -10.32 -0.97 -28.83
CA GLN A 101 -9.13 -1.00 -27.97
C GLN A 101 -8.41 0.36 -27.92
N THR A 102 -8.26 1.01 -29.06
CA THR A 102 -7.62 2.33 -29.16
C THR A 102 -8.39 3.38 -28.36
N GLU A 103 -9.71 3.39 -28.48
CA GLU A 103 -10.60 4.27 -27.71
C GLU A 103 -10.48 4.00 -26.21
N LEU A 104 -10.51 2.72 -25.80
CA LEU A 104 -10.41 2.38 -24.39
C LEU A 104 -9.07 2.80 -23.79
N ILE A 105 -7.97 2.56 -24.52
CA ILE A 105 -6.63 3.03 -24.12
C ILE A 105 -6.60 4.55 -23.98
N HIS A 106 -7.23 5.28 -24.91
CA HIS A 106 -7.32 6.73 -24.83
C HIS A 106 -8.08 7.20 -23.57
N ILE A 107 -9.20 6.56 -23.25
CA ILE A 107 -9.96 6.84 -22.02
C ILE A 107 -9.10 6.57 -20.78
N LEU A 108 -8.42 5.42 -20.73
CA LEU A 108 -7.56 5.04 -19.60
C LEU A 108 -6.39 6.00 -19.41
N ASN A 109 -5.78 6.47 -20.50
CA ASN A 109 -4.73 7.49 -20.45
C ASN A 109 -5.26 8.81 -19.87
N THR A 110 -6.45 9.24 -20.28
CA THR A 110 -7.10 10.43 -19.71
C THR A 110 -7.38 10.25 -18.21
N ILE A 111 -7.90 9.10 -17.80
CA ILE A 111 -8.16 8.78 -16.38
C ILE A 111 -6.87 8.86 -15.55
N GLN A 112 -5.77 8.33 -16.09
CA GLN A 112 -4.45 8.43 -15.46
C GLN A 112 -3.96 9.88 -15.36
N LEU A 113 -4.10 10.68 -16.41
CA LEU A 113 -3.75 12.11 -16.41
C LEU A 113 -4.55 12.92 -15.38
N LEU A 114 -5.79 12.50 -15.10
CA LEU A 114 -6.65 13.09 -14.08
C LEU A 114 -6.36 12.58 -12.64
N ASN A 115 -5.29 11.81 -12.44
CA ASN A 115 -4.88 11.23 -11.16
C ASN A 115 -5.94 10.32 -10.48
N MET A 116 -6.82 9.70 -11.27
CA MET A 116 -7.77 8.69 -10.78
C MET A 116 -7.03 7.36 -10.54
N ASN A 117 -7.49 6.57 -9.55
CA ASN A 117 -6.84 5.31 -9.17
C ASN A 117 -7.71 4.06 -9.45
N VAL A 118 -8.98 4.24 -9.78
CA VAL A 118 -9.92 3.13 -10.00
C VAL A 118 -10.77 3.35 -11.25
N VAL A 119 -10.97 2.28 -12.02
CA VAL A 119 -11.89 2.24 -13.16
C VAL A 119 -12.98 1.21 -12.86
N ILE A 120 -14.24 1.65 -12.94
CA ILE A 120 -15.40 0.76 -12.85
C ILE A 120 -15.92 0.55 -14.28
N PHE A 121 -15.64 -0.61 -14.84
CA PHE A 121 -16.00 -0.93 -16.22
C PHE A 121 -17.28 -1.77 -16.27
N HIS A 122 -18.29 -1.29 -16.99
CA HIS A 122 -19.61 -1.90 -17.04
C HIS A 122 -19.64 -3.11 -18.01
N VAL A 123 -19.34 -4.32 -17.52
CA VAL A 123 -19.23 -5.52 -18.37
C VAL A 123 -20.57 -6.18 -18.75
N ARG A 124 -21.67 -5.81 -18.08
CA ARG A 124 -23.02 -6.37 -18.27
C ARG A 124 -24.12 -5.28 -18.24
N PRO A 125 -24.28 -4.50 -19.31
CA PRO A 125 -25.21 -3.38 -19.30
C PRO A 125 -26.70 -3.75 -19.40
N ALA A 126 -27.09 -4.73 -20.20
CA ALA A 126 -28.51 -5.00 -20.47
C ALA A 126 -28.79 -6.46 -20.87
N GLY A 127 -28.30 -7.42 -20.08
CA GLY A 127 -28.45 -8.85 -20.37
C GLY A 127 -27.48 -9.35 -21.44
N ASP A 128 -26.40 -8.64 -21.67
CA ASP A 128 -25.28 -8.96 -22.55
C ASP A 128 -23.98 -9.09 -21.72
N ALA A 129 -22.89 -9.48 -22.39
CA ALA A 129 -21.61 -9.72 -21.74
C ALA A 129 -20.43 -9.23 -22.61
N PHE A 130 -19.62 -8.34 -22.05
CA PHE A 130 -18.33 -7.89 -22.63
C PHE A 130 -17.18 -8.82 -22.23
N TYR A 131 -17.42 -10.12 -22.28
CA TYR A 131 -16.48 -11.19 -22.01
C TYR A 131 -17.03 -12.51 -22.57
N SER A 132 -16.17 -13.52 -22.76
CA SER A 132 -16.63 -14.84 -23.21
C SER A 132 -17.51 -15.48 -22.13
N SER A 133 -18.79 -15.72 -22.45
CA SER A 133 -19.74 -16.35 -21.55
C SER A 133 -20.52 -17.45 -22.27
N SER A 134 -20.76 -18.57 -21.59
CA SER A 134 -21.56 -19.69 -22.09
C SER A 134 -23.06 -19.49 -21.90
N THR A 135 -23.46 -18.43 -21.20
CA THR A 135 -24.84 -18.06 -20.90
C THR A 135 -25.03 -16.56 -21.10
N VAL A 136 -26.24 -16.18 -21.51
CA VAL A 136 -26.67 -14.78 -21.57
C VAL A 136 -26.79 -14.23 -20.14
#